data_AF-A0A0R2TUN7-F1
#
_entry.id   AF-A0A0R2TUN7-F1
#
_cell.length_a   1.000
_cell.length_b   1.000
_cell.length_c   1.000
_cell.angle_alpha   90.00
_cell.angle_beta   90.00
_cell.angle_gamma   90.00
#
_symmetry.space_group_name_H-M   'P 1'
#
loop_
_entity.id
_entity.type
_entity.pdbx_description
1 polymer ?
#
loop_
_entity_poly.entity_id
_entity_poly.type
_entity_poly.pdbx_seq_one_letter_code
_entity_poly.pdbx_strand_id
1 'polypeptide(L)'
;MGKGDFIGRDALVGKDTRSCLFGLTCATETPTAGSVVLDGDAEVGHITAGIPSPTLGLGVGYVHFKAPGDWVGRTLSMRLPDGSVHEGEIVQPPFFDQEKNIVRGVDRSIPERPAT
;
A
#
# COMPACT_ATOMS: atom_id res chain seq x y z
N MET A 1 11.22 -2.04 -21.15
CA MET A 1 12.43 -2.48 -21.88
C MET A 1 12.63 -1.84 -23.26
N GLY A 2 11.71 -1.02 -23.79
CA GLY A 2 11.85 -0.41 -25.13
C GLY A 2 12.74 0.83 -25.26
N LYS A 3 13.54 1.18 -24.23
CA LYS A 3 14.37 2.40 -24.21
C LYS A 3 15.77 2.22 -24.81
N GLY A 4 16.11 1.02 -25.29
CA GLY A 4 17.48 0.66 -25.69
C GLY A 4 18.34 0.27 -24.48
N ASP A 5 19.63 0.58 -24.54
CA ASP A 5 20.59 0.22 -23.47
C ASP A 5 20.60 1.21 -22.31
N PHE A 6 20.72 0.67 -21.08
CA PHE A 6 20.87 1.42 -19.85
C PHE A 6 21.53 0.55 -18.76
N ILE A 7 22.16 1.19 -17.77
CA ILE A 7 22.81 0.50 -16.64
C ILE A 7 21.79 -0.39 -15.92
N GLY A 8 22.11 -1.67 -15.77
CA GLY A 8 21.25 -2.66 -15.12
C GLY A 8 20.21 -3.31 -16.03
N ARG A 9 20.16 -2.99 -17.33
CA ARG A 9 19.23 -3.61 -18.29
C ARG A 9 19.28 -5.13 -18.24
N ASP A 10 20.45 -5.72 -18.44
CA ASP A 10 20.59 -7.18 -18.55
C ASP A 10 20.24 -7.89 -17.24
N ALA A 11 20.40 -7.22 -16.10
CA ALA A 11 19.97 -7.74 -14.80
C ALA A 11 18.44 -7.76 -14.63
N LEU A 12 17.72 -6.88 -15.33
CA LEU A 12 16.26 -6.74 -15.27
C LEU A 12 15.54 -7.52 -16.37
N VAL A 13 16.19 -7.83 -17.50
CA VAL A 13 15.58 -8.59 -18.60
C VAL A 13 15.15 -9.98 -18.11
N GLY A 14 13.90 -10.34 -18.37
CA GLY A 14 13.33 -11.64 -18.00
C GLY A 14 13.01 -11.81 -16.51
N LYS A 15 13.20 -10.78 -15.68
CA LYS A 15 12.77 -10.81 -14.27
C LYS A 15 11.25 -10.71 -14.15
N ASP A 16 10.72 -11.29 -13.09
CA ASP A 16 9.33 -11.10 -12.71
C ASP A 16 9.07 -9.62 -12.43
N THR A 17 7.99 -9.10 -12.99
CA THR A 17 7.61 -7.68 -12.89
C THR A 17 6.32 -7.48 -12.10
N ARG A 18 5.72 -8.55 -11.58
CA ARG A 18 4.56 -8.47 -10.71
C ARG A 18 4.94 -7.72 -9.43
N SER A 19 4.05 -6.82 -8.98
CA SER A 19 4.32 -6.01 -7.79
C SER A 19 4.24 -6.85 -6.51
N CYS A 20 5.14 -6.57 -5.58
CA CYS A 20 5.01 -6.95 -4.17
C CYS A 20 4.63 -5.76 -3.28
N LEU A 21 4.60 -4.54 -3.83
CA LEU A 21 4.32 -3.31 -3.09
C LEU A 21 2.89 -2.85 -3.33
N PHE A 22 2.11 -2.69 -2.26
CA PHE A 22 0.72 -2.24 -2.29
C PHE A 22 0.43 -1.28 -1.14
N GLY A 23 -0.77 -0.71 -1.11
CA GLY A 23 -1.26 0.07 0.02
C GLY A 23 -1.93 -0.83 1.05
N LEU A 24 -1.89 -0.42 2.31
CA LEU A 24 -2.71 -0.93 3.40
C LEU A 24 -3.43 0.26 4.05
N THR A 25 -4.72 0.13 4.28
CA THR A 25 -5.52 1.07 5.06
C THR A 25 -5.96 0.42 6.36
N CYS A 26 -6.01 1.18 7.45
CA CYS A 26 -6.41 0.68 8.77
C CYS A 26 -7.23 1.76 9.48
N ALA A 27 -8.46 1.42 9.87
CA ALA A 27 -9.38 2.36 10.53
C ALA A 27 -8.99 2.63 11.99
N THR A 28 -8.32 1.70 12.64
CA THR A 28 -8.10 1.72 14.09
C THR A 28 -6.72 2.25 14.51
N GLU A 29 -5.72 2.19 13.62
CA GLU A 29 -4.36 2.61 13.93
C GLU A 29 -3.56 2.97 12.67
N THR A 30 -2.50 3.77 12.81
CA THR A 30 -1.57 4.12 11.75
C THR A 30 -0.56 3.00 11.49
N PRO A 31 -0.48 2.45 10.25
CA PRO A 31 0.58 1.52 9.87
C PRO A 31 1.96 2.12 10.12
N THR A 32 2.85 1.39 10.80
CA THR A 32 4.19 1.88 11.16
C THR A 32 5.28 1.01 10.55
N ALA A 33 6.40 1.59 10.12
CA ALA A 33 7.52 0.82 9.59
C ALA A 33 7.97 -0.27 10.58
N GLY A 34 8.19 -1.48 10.06
CA GLY A 34 8.50 -2.66 10.88
C GLY A 34 7.29 -3.42 11.41
N SER A 35 6.06 -2.92 11.20
CA SER A 35 4.85 -3.72 11.43
C SER A 35 4.81 -4.91 10.47
N VAL A 36 4.29 -6.04 10.94
CA VAL A 36 4.21 -7.29 10.17
C VAL A 36 2.78 -7.48 9.66
N VAL A 37 2.63 -7.94 8.42
CA VAL A 37 1.33 -8.29 7.83
C VAL A 37 1.19 -9.81 7.78
N LEU A 38 0.06 -10.29 8.28
CA LEU A 38 -0.25 -11.68 8.57
C LEU A 38 -1.49 -12.14 7.79
N ASP A 39 -1.42 -13.33 7.20
CA ASP A 39 -2.53 -14.06 6.60
C ASP A 39 -2.80 -15.31 7.45
N GLY A 40 -3.76 -15.20 8.39
CA GLY A 40 -3.82 -16.11 9.54
C GLY A 40 -2.57 -15.97 10.41
N ASP A 41 -1.88 -17.08 10.67
CA ASP A 41 -0.63 -17.10 11.44
C ASP A 41 0.62 -16.86 10.56
N ALA A 42 0.46 -16.81 9.23
CA ALA A 42 1.59 -16.70 8.31
C ALA A 42 1.98 -15.24 8.08
N GLU A 43 3.23 -14.89 8.38
CA GLU A 43 3.78 -13.58 8.02
C GLU A 43 3.98 -13.50 6.50
N VAL A 44 3.20 -12.67 5.82
CA VAL A 44 3.20 -12.53 4.35
C VAL A 44 3.85 -11.24 3.85
N GLY A 45 4.05 -10.25 4.72
CA GLY A 45 4.65 -8.97 4.35
C GLY A 45 5.02 -8.12 5.55
N HIS A 46 5.51 -6.92 5.28
CA HIS A 46 5.80 -5.92 6.30
C HIS A 46 5.48 -4.51 5.80
N ILE A 47 5.20 -3.61 6.74
CA ILE A 47 4.97 -2.20 6.46
C ILE A 47 6.32 -1.50 6.30
N THR A 48 6.46 -0.75 5.21
CA THR A 48 7.67 0.02 4.89
C THR A 48 7.56 1.48 5.33
N ALA A 49 6.36 2.06 5.25
CA ALA A 49 6.06 3.41 5.69
C ALA A 49 4.56 3.55 5.96
N GLY A 50 4.17 4.48 6.82
CA GLY A 50 2.77 4.86 7.00
C GLY A 50 2.59 6.18 7.72
N ILE A 51 1.37 6.69 7.65
CA ILE A 51 0.98 8.03 8.10
C ILE A 51 -0.55 8.04 8.35
N PRO A 52 -1.06 8.82 9.33
CA PRO A 52 -2.49 9.12 9.36
C PRO A 52 -2.86 9.93 8.12
N SER A 53 -3.91 9.52 7.40
CA SER A 53 -4.42 10.24 6.23
C SER A 53 -5.55 11.18 6.65
N PRO A 54 -5.36 12.51 6.61
CA PRO A 54 -6.42 13.44 6.97
C PRO A 54 -7.51 13.57 5.91
N THR A 55 -7.24 13.12 4.67
CA THR A 55 -8.22 13.05 3.58
C THR A 55 -9.15 11.86 3.73
N LEU A 56 -8.63 10.72 4.20
CA LEU A 56 -9.41 9.49 4.36
C LEU A 56 -9.92 9.28 5.80
N GLY A 57 -9.38 10.02 6.78
CA GLY A 57 -9.75 9.87 8.20
C GLY A 57 -9.28 8.56 8.83
N LEU A 58 -8.27 7.90 8.24
CA LEU A 58 -7.77 6.60 8.69
C LEU A 58 -6.25 6.49 8.49
N GLY A 59 -5.62 5.46 9.06
CA GLY A 59 -4.21 5.16 8.87
C GLY A 59 -3.95 4.56 7.49
N VAL A 60 -2.91 5.03 6.79
CA VAL A 60 -2.47 4.45 5.51
C VAL A 60 -0.98 4.11 5.55
N GLY A 61 -0.58 3.09 4.81
CA GLY A 61 0.82 2.73 4.68
C GLY A 61 1.10 1.84 3.48
N TYR A 62 2.37 1.67 3.18
CA TYR A 62 2.82 0.75 2.15
C TYR A 62 3.22 -0.58 2.76
N VAL A 63 2.72 -1.66 2.17
CA VAL A 63 3.10 -3.03 2.49
C VAL A 63 3.98 -3.59 1.38
N HIS A 64 5.08 -4.24 1.75
CA HIS A 64 5.88 -5.06 0.85
C HIS A 64 5.70 -6.54 1.19
N PHE A 65 5.04 -7.28 0.31
CA PHE A 65 4.83 -8.73 0.45
C PHE A 65 6.10 -9.52 0.11
N LYS A 66 6.20 -10.72 0.70
CA LYS A 66 7.29 -11.66 0.45
C LYS A 66 7.26 -12.23 -0.98
N ALA A 67 6.07 -12.28 -1.60
CA ALA A 67 5.88 -12.75 -2.97
C ALA A 67 4.72 -12.00 -3.66
N PRO A 68 4.72 -11.92 -5.00
CA PRO A 68 3.57 -11.40 -5.74
C PRO A 68 2.34 -12.28 -5.54
N GLY A 69 1.16 -11.66 -5.60
CA GLY A 69 -0.11 -12.37 -5.44
C GLY A 69 -1.31 -11.44 -5.60
N ASP A 70 -2.50 -12.03 -5.51
CA ASP A 70 -3.78 -11.34 -5.60
C ASP A 70 -4.14 -10.75 -4.22
N TRP A 71 -3.47 -9.66 -3.86
CA TRP A 71 -3.57 -9.07 -2.53
C TRP A 71 -4.67 -8.02 -2.41
N VAL A 72 -4.93 -7.25 -3.46
CA VAL A 72 -5.87 -6.12 -3.43
C VAL A 72 -7.29 -6.59 -3.08
N GLY A 73 -7.95 -5.86 -2.18
CA GLY A 73 -9.29 -6.16 -1.66
C GLY A 73 -9.31 -7.20 -0.53
N ARG A 74 -8.15 -7.75 -0.13
CA ARG A 74 -8.06 -8.64 1.02
C ARG A 74 -7.96 -7.84 2.32
N THR A 75 -8.62 -8.33 3.36
CA THR A 75 -8.40 -7.90 4.75
C THR A 75 -7.39 -8.85 5.40
N LEU A 76 -6.30 -8.29 5.93
CA LEU A 76 -5.23 -9.02 6.59
C LEU A 76 -4.96 -8.43 7.98
N SER A 77 -4.36 -9.22 8.87
CA SER A 77 -3.96 -8.72 10.19
C SER A 77 -2.61 -7.99 10.08
N MET A 78 -2.53 -6.82 10.70
CA MET A 78 -1.30 -6.04 10.86
C MET A 78 -0.92 -6.03 12.33
N ARG A 79 0.27 -6.53 12.65
CA ARG A 79 0.84 -6.48 13.99
C ARG A 79 1.87 -5.36 14.07
N LEU A 80 1.62 -4.38 14.95
CA LEU A 80 2.52 -3.26 15.19
C LEU A 80 3.74 -3.66 16.04
N PRO A 81 4.79 -2.82 16.09
CA PRO A 81 5.96 -3.07 16.94
C PRO A 81 5.66 -3.19 18.44
N ASP A 82 4.58 -2.59 18.92
CA ASP A 82 4.11 -2.71 20.31
C ASP A 82 3.37 -4.03 20.60
N GLY A 83 3.15 -4.85 19.57
CA GLY A 83 2.46 -6.13 19.66
C GLY A 83 0.95 -6.06 19.47
N SER A 84 0.35 -4.86 19.35
CA SER A 84 -1.07 -4.71 19.03
C SER A 84 -1.36 -5.24 17.61
N VAL A 85 -2.57 -5.78 17.42
CA VAL A 85 -3.01 -6.38 16.16
C VAL A 85 -4.28 -5.69 15.68
N HIS A 86 -4.26 -5.26 14.43
CA HIS A 86 -5.34 -4.52 13.79
C HIS A 86 -5.65 -5.12 12.43
N GLU A 87 -6.91 -5.02 12.00
CA GLU A 87 -7.28 -5.40 10.64
C GLU A 87 -6.95 -4.27 9.66
N GLY A 88 -6.31 -4.62 8.55
CA GLY A 88 -6.00 -3.70 7.47
C GLY A 88 -6.49 -4.23 6.13
N GLU A 89 -7.07 -3.34 5.33
CA GLU A 89 -7.48 -3.65 3.95
C GLU A 89 -6.34 -3.33 2.99
N ILE A 90 -5.99 -4.29 2.14
CA ILE A 90 -4.99 -4.10 1.10
C ILE A 90 -5.62 -3.42 -0.10
N VAL A 91 -5.07 -2.28 -0.50
CA VAL A 91 -5.59 -1.45 -1.58
C VAL A 91 -4.55 -1.24 -2.67
N GLN A 92 -5.03 -1.03 -3.90
CA GLN A 92 -4.18 -0.61 -5.01
C GLN A 92 -3.85 0.88 -4.86
N PRO A 93 -2.57 1.29 -4.80
CA PRO A 93 -2.22 2.71 -4.83
C PRO A 93 -2.61 3.36 -6.18
N PRO A 94 -2.96 4.66 -6.19
CA PRO A 94 -2.96 5.57 -5.03
C PRO A 94 -4.15 5.31 -4.06
N PHE A 95 -4.00 5.73 -2.80
CA PHE A 95 -5.03 5.53 -1.76
C PHE A 95 -6.33 6.32 -1.98
N PHE A 96 -6.26 7.36 -2.82
CA PHE A 96 -7.36 8.25 -3.20
C PHE A 96 -7.12 8.72 -4.64
N ASP A 97 -8.19 9.04 -5.37
CA ASP A 97 -8.13 9.45 -6.77
C ASP A 97 -7.43 8.41 -7.67
N GLN A 98 -7.94 7.16 -7.67
CA GLN A 98 -7.31 6.04 -8.40
C GLN A 98 -7.16 6.31 -9.90
N GLU A 99 -8.14 6.98 -10.49
CA GLU A 99 -8.22 7.38 -11.89
C GLU A 99 -7.38 8.64 -12.19
N LYS A 100 -6.80 9.26 -11.15
CA LYS A 100 -5.95 10.45 -11.25
C LYS A 100 -6.69 11.63 -11.89
N ASN A 101 -7.98 11.76 -11.64
CA ASN A 101 -8.84 12.78 -12.22
C ASN A 101 -8.48 14.17 -11.69
N ILE A 102 -8.08 14.28 -10.42
CA ILE A 102 -7.73 15.56 -9.81
C ILE A 102 -6.42 16.09 -10.41
N VAL A 103 -5.37 15.27 -10.41
CA VAL A 103 -4.05 15.68 -10.94
C VAL A 103 -4.05 15.91 -12.46
N ARG A 104 -5.05 15.36 -13.18
CA ARG A 104 -5.29 15.62 -14.60
C ARG A 104 -6.20 16.81 -14.87
N GLY A 105 -6.77 17.43 -13.81
CA GLY A 105 -7.70 18.56 -13.92
C GLY A 105 -9.06 18.20 -14.53
N VAL A 106 -9.40 16.91 -14.57
CA VAL A 106 -10.72 16.38 -14.97
C VAL A 106 -11.72 16.66 -13.85
N ASP A 107 -11.34 16.37 -12.61
CA ASP A 107 -12.03 16.82 -11.42
C ASP A 107 -11.27 18.00 -10.81
N ARG A 108 -11.99 19.06 -10.47
CA ARG A 108 -11.45 20.29 -9.86
C ARG A 108 -12.16 20.64 -8.56
N SER A 109 -13.07 19.77 -8.10
CA SER A 109 -13.69 19.91 -6.80
C SER A 109 -12.63 19.75 -5.70
N ILE A 110 -12.82 20.46 -4.59
CA ILE A 110 -11.98 20.29 -3.40
C ILE A 110 -12.54 19.09 -2.63
N PRO A 111 -11.76 18.03 -2.38
CA PRO A 111 -12.25 16.87 -1.64
C PRO A 111 -12.72 17.25 -0.23
N GLU A 112 -13.90 16.77 0.14
CA GLU A 112 -14.38 16.87 1.52
C GLU A 112 -13.56 15.95 2.43
N ARG A 113 -13.31 16.41 3.66
CA ARG A 113 -12.57 15.65 4.67
C ARG A 113 -13.55 15.18 5.74
N PRO A 114 -13.38 13.96 6.28
CA PRO A 114 -14.17 13.51 7.42
C PRO A 114 -14.06 14.49 8.59
N ALA A 115 -15.18 14.71 9.31
CA ALA A 115 -15.15 15.45 10.55
C ALA A 115 -14.42 14.61 11.61
N THR A 116 -13.37 15.19 12.20
CA THR A 116 -12.64 14.63 13.36
C THR A 116 -13.48 14.58 14.61
#